data_AF-A0A6L9YYY7-F1
#
_entry.id   AF-A0A6L9YYY7-F1
#
_cell.length_a   1.000
_cell.length_b   1.000
_cell.length_c   1.000
_cell.angle_alpha   90.00
_cell.angle_beta   90.00
_cell.angle_gamma   90.00
#
_symmetry.space_group_name_H-M   'P 1'
#
loop_
_entity.id
_entity.type
_entity.pdbx_description
1 polymer ?
#
loop_
_entity_poly.entity_id
_entity_poly.type
_entity_poly.pdbx_seq_one_letter_code
_entity_poly.pdbx_strand_id
1 'polypeptide(L)'
;MAAMNPGGWVEIFAEDAVIYDPVGKPPINVSEDSEKFFGLLSSFFNSFDISQEQIFIAGNGAAVKWRMQVSAKNGREATAEGISVFEINDDGKIQQVLSYWNEAEMMAKLKG
;
A
#
# COMPACT_ATOMS: atom_id res chain seq x y z
N MET A 1 -12.31 0.11 9.53
CA MET A 1 -10.90 -0.17 9.87
C MET A 1 -10.47 -1.42 9.14
N ALA A 2 -9.72 -1.28 8.05
CA ALA A 2 -9.01 -2.42 7.49
C ALA A 2 -7.95 -2.85 8.51
N ALA A 3 -8.14 -3.97 9.19
CA ALA A 3 -7.15 -4.51 10.11
C ALA A 3 -5.94 -5.00 9.29
N MET A 4 -4.71 -4.70 9.74
CA MET A 4 -3.51 -5.33 9.19
C MET A 4 -3.67 -6.86 9.35
N ASN A 5 -3.83 -7.58 8.25
CA ASN A 5 -3.92 -9.04 8.22
C ASN A 5 -2.74 -9.59 7.41
N PRO A 6 -1.56 -9.76 8.03
CA PRO A 6 -0.37 -10.27 7.33
C PRO A 6 -0.58 -11.68 6.77
N GLY A 7 -1.40 -12.51 7.43
CA GLY A 7 -1.69 -13.88 6.99
C GLY A 7 -2.51 -13.91 5.70
N GLY A 8 -3.58 -13.12 5.62
CA GLY A 8 -4.37 -12.98 4.40
C GLY A 8 -3.67 -12.21 3.28
N TRP A 9 -2.60 -11.48 3.60
CA TRP A 9 -1.78 -10.76 2.63
C TRP A 9 -1.02 -11.73 1.72
N VAL A 10 -0.24 -12.65 2.27
CA VAL A 10 0.56 -13.58 1.44
C VAL A 10 -0.32 -14.48 0.56
N GLU A 11 -1.52 -14.82 1.02
CA GLU A 11 -2.44 -15.69 0.27
C GLU A 11 -2.97 -15.08 -1.02
N ILE A 12 -3.06 -13.75 -1.15
CA ILE A 12 -3.62 -13.09 -2.34
C ILE A 12 -2.56 -12.72 -3.39
N PHE A 13 -1.29 -12.74 -3.02
CA PHE A 13 -0.18 -12.44 -3.92
C PHE A 13 0.41 -13.71 -4.55
N ALA A 14 1.01 -13.56 -5.73
CA ALA A 14 1.86 -14.58 -6.32
C ALA A 14 3.18 -14.70 -5.52
N GLU A 15 3.85 -15.84 -5.59
CA GLU A 15 5.11 -16.09 -4.87
C GLU A 15 6.23 -15.11 -5.30
N ASP A 16 6.21 -14.74 -6.58
CA ASP A 16 7.12 -13.80 -7.23
C ASP A 16 6.57 -12.36 -7.26
N ALA A 17 5.51 -12.05 -6.50
CA ALA A 17 4.86 -10.77 -6.59
C ALA A 17 5.73 -9.61 -6.09
N VAL A 18 5.63 -8.48 -6.80
CA VAL A 18 6.44 -7.29 -6.56
C VAL A 18 5.56 -6.06 -6.35
N ILE A 19 5.86 -5.29 -5.30
CA ILE A 19 5.16 -4.05 -4.98
C ILE A 19 6.10 -2.85 -5.13
N TYR A 20 5.66 -1.82 -5.83
CA TYR A 20 6.33 -0.53 -5.95
C TYR A 20 5.48 0.53 -5.23
N ASP A 21 5.83 0.81 -3.97
CA ASP A 21 5.04 1.67 -3.10
C ASP A 21 5.89 2.68 -2.27
N PRO A 22 5.89 3.98 -2.63
CA PRO A 22 5.46 4.52 -3.92
C PRO A 22 6.39 4.11 -5.07
N VAL A 23 5.90 4.25 -6.31
CA VAL A 23 6.73 4.14 -7.51
C VAL A 23 7.95 5.08 -7.44
N GLY A 24 9.12 4.58 -7.84
CA GLY A 24 10.40 5.30 -7.79
C GLY A 24 11.28 4.91 -6.60
N LYS A 25 10.78 4.09 -5.67
CA LYS A 25 11.57 3.43 -4.63
C LYS A 25 11.98 2.01 -5.02
N PRO A 26 12.96 1.41 -4.31
CA PRO A 26 13.22 -0.02 -4.43
C PRO A 26 11.94 -0.83 -4.21
N PRO A 27 11.68 -1.86 -5.05
CA PRO A 27 10.51 -2.70 -4.90
C PRO A 27 10.55 -3.55 -3.63
N ILE A 28 9.39 -4.03 -3.23
CA ILE A 28 9.19 -4.98 -2.12
C ILE A 28 8.82 -6.33 -2.73
N ASN A 29 9.59 -7.36 -2.41
CA ASN A 29 9.26 -8.74 -2.75
C ASN A 29 8.30 -9.28 -1.68
N VAL A 30 7.08 -9.68 -2.05
CA VAL A 30 6.05 -10.03 -1.06
C VAL A 30 6.44 -11.25 -0.23
N SER A 31 7.04 -12.26 -0.86
CA SER A 31 7.47 -13.51 -0.21
C SER A 31 8.62 -13.30 0.78
N GLU A 32 9.52 -12.34 0.52
CA GLU A 32 10.73 -12.13 1.32
C GLU A 32 10.61 -11.00 2.36
N ASP A 33 9.82 -9.96 2.05
CA ASP A 33 9.85 -8.69 2.78
C ASP A 33 8.54 -8.30 3.45
N SER A 34 7.49 -9.14 3.37
CA SER A 34 6.17 -8.83 3.96
C SER A 34 6.23 -8.49 5.45
N GLU A 35 6.96 -9.26 6.27
CA GLU A 35 7.13 -8.98 7.70
C GLU A 35 7.82 -7.63 7.95
N LYS A 36 8.88 -7.33 7.19
CA LYS A 36 9.61 -6.05 7.30
C LYS A 36 8.72 -4.89 6.89
N PHE A 37 7.92 -5.05 5.85
CA PHE A 37 6.99 -4.04 5.35
C PHE A 37 5.94 -3.70 6.41
N PHE A 38 5.26 -4.70 6.99
CA PHE A 38 4.30 -4.48 8.07
C PHE A 38 4.96 -3.94 9.35
N GLY A 39 6.19 -4.36 9.65
CA GLY A 39 7.01 -3.83 10.73
C GLY A 39 7.33 -2.34 10.57
N LEU A 40 7.65 -1.89 9.35
CA LEU A 40 7.87 -0.48 9.03
C LEU A 40 6.60 0.35 9.21
N LEU A 41 5.48 -0.10 8.63
CA LEU A 41 4.20 0.62 8.74
C LEU A 41 3.75 0.80 10.20
N SER A 42 3.84 -0.26 11.01
CA SER A 42 3.49 -0.22 12.44
C SER A 42 4.48 0.60 13.30
N SER A 43 5.72 0.75 12.85
CA SER A 43 6.73 1.54 13.57
C SER A 43 6.51 3.04 13.39
N PHE A 44 6.11 3.48 12.20
CA PHE A 44 5.95 4.91 11.85
C PHE A 44 4.59 5.49 12.25
N PHE A 45 3.51 4.71 12.16
CA PHE A 45 2.15 5.23 12.33
C PHE A 45 1.47 4.67 13.57
N ASN A 46 0.71 5.51 14.27
CA ASN A 46 -0.13 5.09 15.39
C ASN A 46 -1.45 4.50 14.88
N SER A 47 -2.03 5.15 13.86
CA SER A 47 -3.13 4.62 13.08
C SER A 47 -3.01 5.10 11.63
N PHE A 48 -3.53 4.29 10.71
CA PHE A 48 -3.76 4.70 9.34
C PHE A 48 -5.07 4.06 8.88
N ASP A 49 -5.87 4.81 8.13
CA ASP A 49 -7.11 4.34 7.52
C ASP A 49 -7.05 4.67 6.02
N ILE A 50 -7.20 3.64 5.20
CA ILE A 50 -7.22 3.77 3.74
C ILE A 50 -8.64 3.49 3.28
N SER A 51 -9.17 4.43 2.52
CA SER A 51 -10.48 4.35 1.90
C SER A 51 -10.33 4.27 0.39
N GLN A 52 -11.03 3.30 -0.22
CA GLN A 52 -11.20 3.24 -1.66
C GLN A 52 -12.23 4.32 -2.08
N GLU A 53 -11.84 5.20 -3.00
CA GLU A 53 -12.74 6.20 -3.56
C GLU A 53 -13.34 5.76 -4.90
N GLN A 54 -12.50 5.20 -5.79
CA GLN A 54 -12.93 4.70 -7.10
C GLN A 54 -12.13 3.48 -7.51
N ILE A 55 -12.75 2.60 -8.29
CA ILE A 55 -12.11 1.42 -8.87
C ILE A 55 -12.48 1.29 -10.34
N PHE A 56 -11.49 1.00 -11.17
CA PHE A 56 -11.62 0.70 -12.59
C PHE A 56 -11.02 -0.67 -12.84
N ILE A 57 -11.78 -1.60 -13.41
CA ILE A 57 -11.34 -2.97 -13.68
C ILE A 57 -11.31 -3.18 -15.19
N ALA A 58 -10.23 -3.76 -15.70
CA ALA A 58 -10.07 -4.10 -17.11
C ALA A 58 -9.24 -5.39 -17.27
N GLY A 59 -9.88 -6.48 -17.71
CA GLY A 59 -9.22 -7.79 -17.80
C GLY A 59 -8.66 -8.22 -16.44
N ASN A 60 -7.38 -8.58 -16.42
CA ASN A 60 -6.65 -8.95 -15.21
C ASN A 60 -6.00 -7.75 -14.50
N GLY A 61 -6.46 -6.53 -14.79
CA GLY A 61 -5.95 -5.30 -14.19
C GLY A 61 -7.02 -4.54 -13.40
N ALA A 62 -6.59 -3.85 -12.35
CA ALA A 62 -7.43 -2.88 -11.65
C ALA A 62 -6.66 -1.61 -11.30
N ALA A 63 -7.26 -0.44 -11.49
CA ALA A 63 -6.75 0.83 -11.00
C ALA A 63 -7.68 1.36 -9.91
N VAL A 64 -7.11 1.64 -8.73
CA VAL A 64 -7.87 2.03 -7.54
C VAL A 64 -7.40 3.41 -7.09
N LYS A 65 -8.28 4.40 -7.15
CA LYS A 65 -8.10 5.69 -6.48
C LYS A 65 -8.45 5.52 -5.02
N TRP A 66 -7.55 5.93 -4.14
CA TRP A 66 -7.72 5.84 -2.70
C TRP A 66 -7.33 7.14 -2.01
N ARG A 67 -7.84 7.28 -0.79
CA ARG A 67 -7.45 8.31 0.16
C ARG A 67 -7.08 7.68 1.48
N MET A 68 -5.96 8.13 2.04
CA MET A 68 -5.41 7.67 3.30
C MET A 68 -5.43 8.80 4.33
N GLN A 69 -5.84 8.48 5.55
CA GLN A 69 -5.69 9.31 6.73
C GLN A 69 -4.69 8.65 7.67
N VAL A 70 -3.75 9.43 8.20
CA VAL A 70 -2.65 8.92 9.03
C VAL A 70 -2.53 9.74 10.29
N SER A 71 -2.39 9.07 11.43
CA SER A 71 -2.00 9.66 12.71
C SER A 71 -0.61 9.17 13.11
N ALA A 72 0.33 10.09 13.25
CA ALA A 72 1.68 9.80 13.73
C ALA A 72 1.73 9.73 15.27
N LYS A 73 2.76 9.06 15.80
CA LYS A 73 2.93 8.90 17.27
C LYS A 73 3.11 10.22 18.03
N ASN A 74 3.48 11.29 17.34
CA ASN A 74 3.56 12.65 17.90
C ASN A 74 2.19 13.37 17.94
N GLY A 75 1.09 12.68 17.60
CA GLY A 75 -0.26 13.22 17.60
C GLY A 75 -0.62 14.04 16.36
N ARG A 76 0.27 14.13 15.37
CA ARG A 76 -0.01 14.84 14.12
C ARG A 76 -0.78 13.98 13.15
N GLU A 77 -1.64 14.64 12.39
CA GLU A 77 -2.45 14.02 11.36
C GLU A 77 -2.03 14.51 9.98
N ALA A 78 -2.09 13.62 9.00
CA ALA A 78 -1.92 13.95 7.60
C ALA A 78 -2.89 13.14 6.74
N THR A 79 -3.19 13.65 5.57
CA THR A 79 -3.88 12.92 4.53
C THR A 79 -2.99 12.77 3.31
N ALA A 80 -3.07 11.60 2.68
CA ALA A 80 -2.50 11.33 1.38
C ALA A 80 -3.57 10.78 0.45
N GLU A 81 -3.33 10.88 -0.84
CA GLU A 81 -4.16 10.26 -1.86
C GLU A 81 -3.26 9.68 -2.94
N GLY A 82 -3.77 8.69 -3.65
CA GLY A 82 -2.99 7.99 -4.65
C GLY A 82 -3.82 7.08 -5.52
N ILE A 83 -3.17 6.53 -6.52
CA ILE A 83 -3.73 5.49 -7.37
C ILE A 83 -2.83 4.27 -7.25
N SER A 84 -3.41 3.11 -6.96
CA SER A 84 -2.71 1.84 -7.04
C SER A 84 -3.22 1.06 -8.25
N VAL A 85 -2.30 0.62 -9.10
CA VAL A 85 -2.57 -0.25 -10.24
C VAL A 85 -2.14 -1.65 -9.88
N PHE A 86 -3.05 -2.60 -10.04
CA PHE A 86 -2.89 -4.01 -9.72
C PHE A 86 -2.88 -4.82 -11.02
N GLU A 87 -1.93 -5.74 -11.13
CA GLU A 87 -1.92 -6.76 -12.16
C GLU A 87 -2.09 -8.13 -11.51
N ILE A 88 -3.04 -8.90 -12.04
CA ILE A 88 -3.40 -10.23 -11.59
C ILE A 88 -2.90 -11.24 -12.63
N ASN A 89 -2.24 -12.32 -12.19
CA ASN A 89 -1.80 -13.38 -13.08
C ASN A 89 -2.95 -14.35 -13.44
N ASP A 90 -2.68 -15.31 -14.32
CA ASP A 90 -3.69 -16.26 -14.79
C ASP A 90 -4.23 -17.19 -13.68
N ASP A 91 -3.51 -17.32 -12.56
CA ASP A 91 -3.94 -18.07 -11.37
C ASP A 91 -4.85 -17.24 -10.44
N GLY A 92 -5.17 -16.00 -10.82
CA GLY A 92 -6.00 -15.10 -10.02
C GLY A 92 -5.27 -14.50 -8.82
N LYS A 93 -3.93 -14.49 -8.82
CA LYS A 93 -3.08 -13.90 -7.77
C LYS A 93 -2.54 -12.54 -8.21
N ILE A 94 -2.37 -11.61 -7.26
CA ILE A 94 -1.74 -10.31 -7.55
C ILE A 94 -0.25 -10.55 -7.83
N GLN A 95 0.21 -10.21 -9.03
CA GLN A 95 1.61 -10.33 -9.44
C GLN A 95 2.36 -9.00 -9.32
N GLN A 96 1.68 -7.88 -9.52
CA GLN A 96 2.31 -6.56 -9.40
C GLN A 96 1.37 -5.53 -8.80
N VAL A 97 1.93 -4.63 -7.99
CA VAL A 97 1.27 -3.40 -7.54
C VAL A 97 2.15 -2.19 -7.81
N LEU A 98 1.59 -1.19 -8.48
CA LEU A 98 2.22 0.12 -8.69
C LEU A 98 1.40 1.19 -7.98
N SER A 99 1.92 1.74 -6.89
CA SER A 99 1.26 2.79 -6.11
C SER A 99 1.85 4.17 -6.42
N TYR A 100 1.03 5.05 -6.99
CA TYR A 100 1.38 6.42 -7.34
C TYR A 100 0.82 7.39 -6.31
N TRP A 101 1.68 7.92 -5.44
CA TRP A 101 1.34 8.93 -4.45
C TRP A 101 2.58 9.69 -3.96
N ASN A 102 2.37 10.84 -3.33
CA ASN A 102 3.46 11.71 -2.88
C ASN A 102 3.80 11.47 -1.40
N GLU A 103 4.70 10.53 -1.15
CA GLU A 103 5.18 10.23 0.21
C GLU A 103 5.92 11.42 0.84
N ALA A 104 6.76 12.12 0.07
CA ALA A 104 7.54 13.24 0.59
C ALA A 104 6.64 14.35 1.14
N GLU A 105 5.55 14.67 0.44
CA GLU A 105 4.57 15.65 0.89
C GLU A 105 3.84 15.19 2.16
N MET A 106 3.42 13.92 2.24
CA MET A 106 2.78 13.38 3.44
C MET A 106 3.73 13.45 4.65
N MET A 107 4.98 13.01 4.47
CA MET A 107 5.97 12.99 5.55
C MET A 107 6.33 14.40 6.01
N ALA A 108 6.34 15.39 5.13
CA ALA A 108 6.55 16.79 5.51
C ALA A 108 5.46 17.29 6.48
N LYS A 109 4.20 16.88 6.31
CA LYS A 109 3.08 17.24 7.21
C LYS A 109 3.23 16.60 8.59
N LEU A 110 3.80 15.40 8.68
CA LEU A 110 3.96 14.64 9.92
C LEU A 110 5.21 15.01 10.73
N LYS A 111 6.24 15.60 10.09
CA LYS A 111 7.53 15.96 10.70
C LYS A 111 7.56 17.29 11.45
N GLY A 112 6.59 18.18 11.21
CA GLY A 112 6.63 19.49 11.86
C GLY A 112 6.52 19.40 13.37
#